data_AF-A0A1F5T8S7-F1
#
_entry.id   AF-A0A1F5T8S7-F1
#
_cell.length_a   1.000
_cell.length_b   1.000
_cell.length_c   1.000
_cell.angle_alpha   90.00
_cell.angle_beta   90.00
_cell.angle_gamma   90.00
#
_symmetry.space_group_name_H-M   'P 1'
#
loop_
_entity.id
_entity.type
_entity.pdbx_description
1 polymer ?
#
loop_
_entity_poly.entity_id
_entity_poly.type
_entity_poly.pdbx_seq_one_letter_code
_entity_poly.pdbx_strand_id
1 'polypeptide(L)'
;MFTEKRKNIDDRPIDESAEFDPDKAMKYEVADADEFVRIRDSMKPDLLAYLTPHTAEEYRLMGATLYLAADKKSGFGFKPDKQLISVFSLYKRRGRQIVELTARLGATSVECLGEMLRRLYGQAGFQVVESLPWDEALAPKHWDYNGHGRPNYYILKRIVS
;
A
#
# COMPACT_ATOMS: atom_id res chain seq x y z
N MET A 1 26.57 24.41 4.66
CA MET A 1 26.13 23.12 4.10
C MET A 1 24.61 23.08 4.23
N PHE A 2 23.88 23.49 3.18
CA PHE A 2 22.42 23.51 3.22
C PHE A 2 21.93 22.07 2.97
N THR A 3 21.50 21.39 4.02
CA THR A 3 20.71 20.16 3.86
C THR A 3 19.36 20.59 3.29
N GLU A 4 19.07 20.23 2.04
CA GLU A 4 17.71 20.32 1.50
C GLU A 4 16.77 19.65 2.50
N LYS A 5 15.80 20.40 3.05
CA LYS A 5 14.73 19.82 3.84
C LYS A 5 14.06 18.76 2.97
N ARG A 6 14.07 17.49 3.42
CA ARG A 6 13.31 16.42 2.77
C ARG A 6 11.86 16.90 2.62
N LYS A 7 11.37 16.97 1.39
CA LYS A 7 9.95 17.27 1.12
C LYS A 7 9.08 16.15 1.69
N ASN A 8 7.95 16.54 2.27
CA ASN A 8 6.94 15.61 2.76
C ASN A 8 6.54 14.65 1.63
N ILE A 9 6.27 13.39 1.95
CA ILE A 9 5.85 12.39 0.97
C ILE A 9 4.55 12.81 0.26
N ASP A 10 3.66 13.51 0.96
CA ASP A 10 2.35 13.91 0.44
C ASP A 10 2.42 15.03 -0.59
N ASP A 11 3.53 15.76 -0.63
CA ASP A 11 3.81 16.79 -1.63
C ASP A 11 4.41 16.22 -2.92
N ARG A 12 4.68 14.92 -2.97
CA ARG A 12 5.29 14.30 -4.15
C ARG A 12 4.24 14.06 -5.23
N PRO A 13 4.55 14.38 -6.51
CA PRO A 13 3.69 14.04 -7.61
C PRO A 13 3.62 12.51 -7.78
N ILE A 14 2.45 12.03 -8.20
CA ILE A 14 2.32 10.67 -8.70
C ILE A 14 2.78 10.69 -10.15
N ASP A 15 3.58 9.71 -10.56
CA ASP A 15 4.02 9.58 -11.94
C ASP A 15 2.85 9.10 -12.82
N GLU A 16 2.18 10.05 -13.47
CA GLU A 16 1.05 9.80 -14.35
C GLU A 16 1.47 9.35 -15.76
N SER A 17 2.76 9.46 -16.10
CA SER A 17 3.27 9.34 -17.48
C SER A 17 3.31 7.92 -18.04
N ALA A 18 3.23 6.90 -17.18
CA ALA A 18 3.24 5.50 -17.61
C ALA A 18 1.82 4.93 -17.68
N GLU A 19 1.35 4.63 -18.88
CA GLU A 19 0.14 3.83 -19.07
C GLU A 19 0.35 2.39 -18.55
N PHE A 20 -0.70 1.82 -17.97
CA PHE A 20 -0.70 0.43 -17.54
C PHE A 20 -0.83 -0.49 -18.75
N ASP A 21 0.24 -1.22 -19.04
CA ASP A 21 0.25 -2.29 -20.03
C ASP A 21 0.00 -3.64 -19.33
N PRO A 22 -1.20 -4.24 -19.46
CA PRO A 22 -1.53 -5.51 -18.82
C PRO A 22 -0.67 -6.67 -19.31
N ASP A 23 -0.21 -6.63 -20.56
CA ASP A 23 0.59 -7.72 -21.16
C ASP A 23 2.04 -7.68 -20.65
N LYS A 24 2.47 -6.52 -20.13
CA LYS A 24 3.74 -6.34 -19.44
C LYS A 24 3.60 -6.27 -17.92
N ALA A 25 2.39 -6.46 -17.39
CA ALA A 25 2.17 -6.44 -15.96
C ALA A 25 2.95 -7.58 -15.30
N MET A 26 3.58 -7.26 -14.17
CA MET A 26 4.26 -8.25 -13.35
C MET A 26 3.26 -9.35 -12.95
N LYS A 27 3.67 -10.61 -13.08
CA LYS A 27 2.87 -11.74 -12.61
C LYS A 27 2.94 -11.84 -11.09
N TYR A 28 1.78 -12.05 -10.48
CA TYR A 28 1.63 -12.28 -9.04
C TYR A 28 1.09 -13.68 -8.81
N GLU A 29 1.67 -14.38 -7.85
CA GLU A 29 1.32 -15.74 -7.48
C GLU A 29 0.92 -15.79 -6.01
N VAL A 30 0.05 -16.73 -5.66
CA VAL A 30 -0.35 -16.95 -4.26
C VAL A 30 0.90 -17.33 -3.47
N ALA A 31 1.12 -16.62 -2.37
CA ALA A 31 2.29 -16.77 -1.54
C ALA A 31 1.95 -17.46 -0.22
N ASP A 32 2.92 -18.22 0.30
CA ASP A 32 2.91 -18.64 1.70
C ASP A 32 3.04 -17.43 2.63
N ALA A 33 2.36 -17.50 3.79
CA ALA A 33 2.29 -16.38 4.72
C ALA A 33 3.64 -16.06 5.37
N ASP A 34 4.46 -17.07 5.68
CA ASP A 34 5.79 -16.86 6.25
C ASP A 34 6.72 -16.22 5.22
N GLU A 35 6.66 -16.66 3.97
CA GLU A 35 7.43 -16.03 2.89
C GLU A 35 7.00 -14.58 2.63
N PHE A 36 5.70 -14.31 2.58
CA PHE A 36 5.16 -12.97 2.38
C PHE A 36 5.65 -12.01 3.46
N VAL A 37 5.54 -12.41 4.73
CA VAL A 37 6.00 -11.63 5.89
C VAL A 37 7.50 -11.39 5.81
N ARG A 38 8.30 -12.42 5.52
CA ARG A 38 9.77 -12.28 5.39
C ARG A 38 10.16 -11.25 4.32
N ILE A 39 9.46 -11.20 3.19
CA ILE A 39 9.76 -10.27 2.11
C ILE A 39 9.25 -8.86 2.45
N ARG A 40 8.03 -8.71 2.97
CA ARG A 40 7.48 -7.42 3.43
C ARG A 40 8.39 -6.79 4.48
N ASP A 41 8.85 -7.58 5.45
CA ASP A 41 9.64 -7.08 6.58
C ASP A 41 11.10 -6.77 6.20
N SER A 42 11.52 -7.08 4.97
CA SER A 42 12.79 -6.60 4.40
C SER A 42 12.73 -5.15 3.92
N MET A 43 11.56 -4.52 3.97
CA MET A 43 11.40 -3.09 3.69
C MET A 43 12.19 -2.23 4.67
N LYS A 44 12.53 -1.02 4.21
CA LYS A 44 13.08 -0.01 5.11
C LYS A 44 12.05 0.34 6.20
N PRO A 45 12.48 0.56 7.45
CA PRO A 45 11.57 0.85 8.56
C PRO A 45 10.61 2.02 8.30
N ASP A 46 11.05 3.06 7.60
CA ASP A 46 10.24 4.23 7.25
C ASP A 46 9.07 3.88 6.31
N LEU A 47 9.29 2.96 5.37
CA LEU A 47 8.23 2.48 4.46
C LEU A 47 7.34 1.43 5.13
N LEU A 48 7.92 0.58 6.00
CA LEU A 48 7.16 -0.41 6.75
C LEU A 48 6.14 0.25 7.70
N ALA A 49 6.43 1.46 8.18
CA ALA A 49 5.53 2.24 9.03
C ALA A 49 4.19 2.61 8.36
N TYR A 50 4.06 2.52 7.03
CA TYR A 50 2.79 2.68 6.32
C TYR A 50 1.91 1.42 6.30
N LEU A 51 2.42 0.30 6.81
CA LEU A 51 1.74 -0.99 6.80
C LEU A 51 1.38 -1.40 8.22
N THR A 52 0.23 -2.06 8.36
CA THR A 52 -0.05 -2.83 9.57
C THR A 52 0.80 -4.11 9.53
N PRO A 53 1.73 -4.32 10.48
CA PRO A 53 2.74 -5.38 10.40
C PRO A 53 2.18 -6.73 10.89
N HIS A 54 1.19 -7.27 10.18
CA HIS A 54 0.58 -8.54 10.54
C HIS A 54 1.58 -9.71 10.54
N THR A 55 1.43 -10.65 11.48
CA THR A 55 2.21 -11.90 11.48
C THR A 55 1.65 -12.90 10.46
N ALA A 56 2.42 -13.96 10.16
CA ALA A 56 1.97 -15.02 9.26
C ALA A 56 0.76 -15.78 9.83
N GLU A 57 0.68 -15.92 11.15
CA GLU A 57 -0.47 -16.51 11.84
C GLU A 57 -1.70 -15.60 11.73
N GLU A 58 -1.54 -14.29 11.94
CA GLU A 58 -2.65 -13.34 11.81
C GLU A 58 -3.24 -13.32 10.40
N TYR A 59 -2.42 -13.36 9.35
CA TYR A 59 -2.93 -13.49 7.97
C TYR A 59 -3.72 -14.77 7.77
N ARG A 60 -3.24 -15.90 8.30
CA ARG A 60 -3.95 -17.19 8.24
C ARG A 60 -5.29 -17.12 8.97
N LEU A 61 -5.32 -16.55 10.18
CA LEU A 61 -6.54 -16.37 10.97
C LEU A 61 -7.53 -15.41 10.30
N MET A 62 -7.05 -14.37 9.62
CA MET A 62 -7.89 -13.48 8.81
C MET A 62 -8.47 -14.16 7.56
N GLY A 63 -7.98 -15.36 7.18
CA GLY A 63 -8.32 -15.99 5.91
C GLY A 63 -7.82 -15.18 4.70
N ALA A 64 -6.74 -14.40 4.88
CA ALA A 64 -6.21 -13.54 3.84
C ALA A 64 -5.53 -14.37 2.74
N THR A 65 -5.79 -14.05 1.48
CA THR A 65 -5.01 -14.56 0.35
C THR A 65 -3.90 -13.59 0.03
N LEU A 66 -2.66 -14.05 0.10
CA LEU A 66 -1.45 -13.23 -0.08
C LEU A 66 -0.85 -13.48 -1.46
N TYR A 67 -0.30 -12.44 -2.06
CA TYR A 67 0.29 -12.48 -3.39
C TYR A 67 1.67 -11.84 -3.40
N LEU A 68 2.63 -12.50 -4.06
CA LEU A 68 3.94 -11.95 -4.35
C LEU A 68 4.17 -11.90 -5.85
N ALA A 69 4.87 -10.86 -6.28
CA ALA A 69 5.42 -10.81 -7.62
C ALA A 69 6.38 -11.99 -7.83
N ALA A 70 6.46 -12.52 -9.05
CA ALA A 70 7.37 -13.62 -9.39
C ALA A 70 8.85 -13.33 -9.03
N ASP A 71 9.25 -12.05 -9.07
CA ASP A 71 10.60 -11.60 -8.69
C ASP A 71 10.77 -11.31 -7.19
N LYS A 72 9.73 -11.54 -6.38
CA LYS A 72 9.69 -11.38 -4.92
C LYS A 72 10.06 -9.97 -4.45
N LYS A 73 9.76 -8.95 -5.26
CA LYS A 73 10.08 -7.53 -4.97
C LYS A 73 8.86 -6.64 -4.72
N SER A 74 7.66 -7.22 -4.71
CA SER A 74 6.41 -6.54 -4.35
C SER A 74 5.35 -7.56 -3.99
N GLY A 75 4.34 -7.13 -3.25
CA GLY A 75 3.23 -7.98 -2.85
C GLY A 75 2.02 -7.18 -2.37
N PHE A 76 0.92 -7.90 -2.19
CA PHE A 76 -0.33 -7.41 -1.62
C PHE A 76 -1.13 -8.59 -1.06
N GLY A 77 -2.18 -8.30 -0.30
CA GLY A 77 -3.11 -9.31 0.20
C GLY A 77 -4.57 -8.91 0.01
N PHE A 78 -5.45 -9.90 -0.01
CA PHE A 78 -6.90 -9.73 0.05
C PHE A 78 -7.46 -10.41 1.29
N LYS A 79 -8.27 -9.68 2.06
CA LYS A 79 -9.19 -10.31 3.02
C LYS A 79 -10.33 -11.03 2.26
N PRO A 80 -11.08 -11.93 2.91
CA PRO A 80 -12.21 -12.62 2.28
C PRO A 80 -13.27 -11.70 1.66
N ASP A 81 -13.49 -10.53 2.26
CA ASP A 81 -14.41 -9.48 1.80
C ASP A 81 -13.85 -8.61 0.65
N LYS A 82 -12.69 -8.99 0.10
CA LYS A 82 -11.95 -8.27 -0.94
C LYS A 82 -11.40 -6.91 -0.51
N GLN A 83 -11.26 -6.64 0.79
CA GLN A 83 -10.42 -5.54 1.25
C GLN A 83 -8.96 -5.81 0.86
N LEU A 84 -8.35 -4.84 0.18
CA LEU A 84 -6.94 -4.83 -0.17
C LEU A 84 -6.12 -4.43 1.05
N ILE A 85 -5.12 -5.25 1.38
CA ILE A 85 -4.22 -5.04 2.52
C ILE A 85 -2.76 -5.23 2.11
N SER A 86 -1.86 -4.68 2.91
CA SER A 86 -0.42 -4.99 2.87
C SER A 86 0.23 -4.80 1.49
N VAL A 87 -0.15 -3.75 0.77
CA VAL A 87 0.42 -3.40 -0.54
C VAL A 87 1.83 -2.85 -0.34
N PHE A 88 2.83 -3.52 -0.91
CA PHE A 88 4.22 -3.08 -0.75
C PHE A 88 5.09 -3.29 -1.99
N SER A 89 6.21 -2.56 -2.04
CA SER A 89 7.27 -2.83 -3.00
C SER A 89 8.66 -2.44 -2.49
N LEU A 90 9.65 -3.28 -2.81
CA LEU A 90 11.07 -3.05 -2.61
C LEU A 90 11.69 -2.23 -3.76
N TYR A 91 10.94 -2.00 -4.85
CA TYR A 91 11.37 -1.26 -6.02
C TYR A 91 10.48 -0.04 -6.22
N LYS A 92 11.09 1.09 -6.57
CA LYS A 92 10.35 2.32 -6.87
C LYS A 92 9.42 2.10 -8.07
N ARG A 93 8.32 2.86 -8.10
CA ARG A 93 7.37 2.97 -9.23
C ARG A 93 6.50 1.75 -9.52
N ARG A 94 6.42 0.75 -8.63
CA ARG A 94 5.47 -0.38 -8.78
C ARG A 94 4.08 -0.13 -8.21
N GLY A 95 3.93 0.86 -7.33
CA GLY A 95 2.68 1.11 -6.60
C GLY A 95 1.46 1.22 -7.51
N ARG A 96 1.53 2.06 -8.55
CA ARG A 96 0.44 2.26 -9.51
C ARG A 96 0.01 0.96 -10.20
N GLN A 97 0.97 0.20 -10.73
CA GLN A 97 0.70 -1.08 -11.39
C GLN A 97 0.03 -2.10 -10.45
N ILE A 98 0.45 -2.15 -9.18
CA ILE A 98 -0.17 -3.04 -8.17
C ILE A 98 -1.62 -2.61 -7.90
N VAL A 99 -1.85 -1.31 -7.73
CA VAL A 99 -3.18 -0.77 -7.42
C VAL A 99 -4.15 -0.96 -8.60
N GLU A 100 -3.71 -0.71 -9.84
CA GLU A 100 -4.52 -0.96 -11.04
C GLU A 100 -4.81 -2.46 -11.24
N LEU A 101 -3.82 -3.33 -11.02
CA LEU A 101 -4.01 -4.78 -11.06
C LEU A 101 -5.03 -5.24 -10.01
N THR A 102 -4.86 -4.83 -8.75
CA THR A 102 -5.73 -5.27 -7.65
C THR A 102 -7.17 -4.77 -7.83
N ALA A 103 -7.37 -3.58 -8.39
CA ALA A 103 -8.68 -3.11 -8.80
C ALA A 103 -9.33 -4.03 -9.84
N ARG A 104 -8.57 -4.49 -10.86
CA ARG A 104 -9.06 -5.47 -11.85
C ARG A 104 -9.35 -6.85 -11.24
N LEU A 105 -8.60 -7.24 -10.22
CA LEU A 105 -8.83 -8.47 -9.44
C LEU A 105 -10.01 -8.39 -8.47
N GLY A 106 -10.72 -7.25 -8.42
CA GLY A 106 -11.95 -7.09 -7.66
C GLY A 106 -11.77 -6.55 -6.25
N ALA A 107 -10.69 -5.81 -5.98
CA ALA A 107 -10.54 -5.05 -4.73
C ALA A 107 -11.77 -4.14 -4.49
N THR A 108 -12.37 -4.23 -3.30
CA THR A 108 -13.60 -3.48 -2.95
C THR A 108 -13.33 -2.31 -2.01
N SER A 109 -12.31 -2.41 -1.18
CA SER A 109 -11.93 -1.37 -0.21
C SER A 109 -10.45 -1.42 0.10
N VAL A 110 -9.92 -0.31 0.62
CA VAL A 110 -8.55 -0.18 1.09
C VAL A 110 -8.47 0.91 2.15
N GLU A 111 -7.56 0.74 3.09
CA GLU A 111 -7.24 1.73 4.12
C GLU A 111 -5.82 2.24 3.88
N CYS A 112 -5.60 3.55 4.06
CA CYS A 112 -4.26 4.11 3.89
C CYS A 112 -3.98 5.35 4.74
N LEU A 113 -2.71 5.54 5.07
CA LEU A 113 -2.18 6.76 5.66
C LEU A 113 -1.63 7.67 4.56
N GLY A 114 -2.06 8.94 4.53
CA GLY A 114 -1.48 9.94 3.65
C GLY A 114 -2.21 10.18 2.33
N GLU A 115 -2.13 11.42 1.91
CA GLU A 115 -2.76 11.99 0.73
C GLU A 115 -2.15 11.43 -0.55
N MET A 116 -0.86 11.09 -0.55
CA MET A 116 -0.22 10.44 -1.69
C MET A 116 -0.84 9.08 -1.98
N LEU A 117 -0.98 8.21 -0.96
CA LEU A 117 -1.61 6.90 -1.13
C LEU A 117 -3.10 7.05 -1.46
N ARG A 118 -3.81 7.98 -0.81
CA ARG A 118 -5.21 8.29 -1.14
C ARG A 118 -5.39 8.65 -2.62
N ARG A 119 -4.52 9.52 -3.17
CA ARG A 119 -4.56 9.89 -4.59
C ARG A 119 -4.24 8.70 -5.50
N LEU A 120 -3.26 7.86 -5.12
CA LEU A 120 -2.89 6.66 -5.87
C LEU A 120 -4.06 5.68 -5.99
N TYR A 121 -4.73 5.37 -4.87
CA TYR A 121 -5.93 4.53 -4.90
C TYR A 121 -7.08 5.19 -5.67
N GLY A 122 -7.22 6.53 -5.57
CA GLY A 122 -8.19 7.30 -6.34
C GLY A 122 -8.09 7.09 -7.86
N GLN A 123 -6.88 6.98 -8.40
CA GLN A 123 -6.66 6.70 -9.83
C GLN A 123 -7.22 5.35 -10.28
N ALA A 124 -7.44 4.41 -9.37
CA ALA A 124 -8.03 3.09 -9.66
C ALA A 124 -9.54 3.00 -9.31
N GLY A 125 -10.20 4.14 -9.09
CA GLY A 125 -11.64 4.23 -8.85
C GLY A 125 -12.07 4.06 -7.40
N PHE A 126 -11.13 4.13 -6.45
CA PHE A 126 -11.45 4.18 -5.03
C PHE A 126 -11.86 5.59 -4.62
N GLN A 127 -12.91 5.70 -3.83
CA GLN A 127 -13.41 6.96 -3.28
C GLN A 127 -13.32 6.93 -1.76
N VAL A 128 -12.93 8.07 -1.18
CA VAL A 128 -12.89 8.23 0.28
C VAL A 128 -14.31 8.14 0.82
N VAL A 129 -14.55 7.23 1.74
CA VAL A 129 -15.81 7.13 2.48
C VAL A 129 -15.68 7.65 3.91
N GLU A 130 -14.46 7.64 4.45
CA GLU A 130 -14.14 8.18 5.76
C GLU A 130 -12.71 8.73 5.79
N SER A 131 -12.53 9.81 6.55
CA SER A 131 -11.22 10.41 6.82
C SER A 131 -11.12 10.73 8.29
N LEU A 132 -10.05 10.26 8.92
CA LEU A 132 -9.74 10.49 10.33
C LEU A 132 -8.48 11.35 10.42
N PRO A 133 -8.47 12.40 11.26
CA PRO A 133 -7.26 13.17 11.50
C PRO A 133 -6.18 12.30 12.17
N TRP A 134 -4.92 12.70 12.02
CA TRP A 134 -3.80 12.03 12.68
C TRP A 134 -4.02 11.94 14.20
N ASP A 135 -3.86 10.73 14.74
CA ASP A 135 -3.85 10.47 16.18
C ASP A 135 -2.44 10.02 16.60
N GLU A 136 -1.79 10.83 17.43
CA GLU A 136 -0.45 10.55 17.97
C GLU A 136 -0.41 9.24 18.79
N ALA A 137 -1.54 8.83 19.39
CA ALA A 137 -1.64 7.58 20.15
C ALA A 137 -1.61 6.33 19.25
N LEU A 138 -1.96 6.49 17.97
CA LEU A 138 -1.99 5.42 16.96
C LEU A 138 -0.80 5.52 15.98
N ALA A 139 0.15 6.43 16.23
CA ALA A 139 1.31 6.61 15.40
C ALA A 139 2.10 5.29 15.23
N PRO A 140 2.41 4.87 13.99
CA PRO A 140 3.20 3.67 13.76
C PRO A 140 4.57 3.75 14.43
N LYS A 141 5.07 2.58 14.86
CA LYS A 141 6.42 2.48 15.41
C LYS A 141 7.43 3.00 14.37
N HIS A 142 8.33 3.89 14.79
CA HIS A 142 9.34 4.52 13.94
C HIS A 142 8.81 5.51 12.88
N TRP A 143 7.61 6.08 13.08
CA TRP A 143 7.10 7.13 12.19
C TRP A 143 8.05 8.34 12.08
N ASP A 144 8.47 8.68 10.85
CA ASP A 144 9.31 9.85 10.56
C ASP A 144 8.44 11.10 10.39
N TYR A 145 8.19 11.83 11.48
CA TYR A 145 7.42 13.07 11.45
C TYR A 145 8.00 14.16 10.54
N ASN A 146 9.32 14.17 10.30
CA ASN A 146 9.93 15.16 9.43
C ASN A 146 9.68 14.82 7.95
N GLY A 147 9.73 13.54 7.60
CA GLY A 147 9.54 13.06 6.23
C GLY A 147 8.09 12.82 5.82
N HIS A 148 7.23 12.48 6.78
CA HIS A 148 5.85 12.04 6.53
C HIS A 148 4.79 12.98 7.13
N GLY A 149 5.18 13.87 8.04
CA GLY A 149 4.24 14.77 8.70
C GLY A 149 3.22 14.05 9.58
N ARG A 150 1.99 14.56 9.57
CA ARG A 150 0.82 14.05 10.32
C ARG A 150 -0.35 13.90 9.34
N PRO A 151 -0.29 12.90 8.45
CA PRO A 151 -1.31 12.72 7.43
C PRO A 151 -2.63 12.27 8.05
N ASN A 152 -3.73 12.46 7.31
CA ASN A 152 -4.97 11.78 7.67
C ASN A 152 -4.88 10.28 7.37
N TYR A 153 -5.67 9.51 8.11
CA TYR A 153 -6.00 8.13 7.78
C TYR A 153 -7.29 8.11 6.94
N TYR A 154 -7.34 7.26 5.93
CA TYR A 154 -8.45 7.19 4.98
C TYR A 154 -8.97 5.77 4.86
N ILE A 155 -10.30 5.64 4.85
CA ILE A 155 -11.00 4.44 4.41
C ILE A 155 -11.57 4.74 3.02
N LEU A 156 -11.21 3.92 2.03
CA LEU A 156 -11.67 4.07 0.66
C LEU A 156 -12.45 2.83 0.21
N LYS A 157 -13.50 3.06 -0.58
CA LYS A 157 -14.27 2.00 -1.24
C LYS A 157 -14.25 2.21 -2.75
N ARG A 158 -14.15 1.12 -3.50
CA ARG A 158 -14.21 1.16 -4.95
C ARG A 158 -15.66 1.24 -5.40
N ILE A 159 -16.00 2.28 -6.15
CA ILE A 159 -17.32 2.43 -6.75
C ILE A 159 -17.26 1.82 -8.14
N VAL A 160 -17.96 0.70 -8.33
CA VAL A 160 -18.11 0.06 -9.63
C VAL A 160 -19.41 0.61 -10.22
N SER A 161 -19.30 1.43 -11.26
CA SER A 161 -20.42 1.88 -12.09
C SER A 161 -20.84 0.82 -13.08
#